data_AF-A0A5E4N459-F1
#
_entry.id   AF-A0A5E4N459-F1
#
_cell.length_a   1.000
_cell.length_b   1.000
_cell.length_c   1.000
_cell.angle_alpha   90.00
_cell.angle_beta   90.00
_cell.angle_gamma   90.00
#
_symmetry.space_group_name_H-M   'P 1'
#
loop_
_entity.id
_entity.type
_entity.pdbx_description
1 polymer ?
#
loop_
_entity_poly.entity_id
_entity_poly.type
_entity_poly.pdbx_seq_one_letter_code
_entity_poly.pdbx_strand_id
1 'polypeptide(L)'
;MDQIIDQLKAVNFATFTIDTSNHKNFKIVLILIRHFDPKLGVHIKVLEFTNLKGETSDKFPFYKIEALIKHKLSHKIVAFTGDNCNTNFGGAARKGT
;
A
#
# COMPACT_ATOMS: atom_id res chain seq x y z
N MET A 1 10.96 11.22 3.58
CA MET A 1 9.67 10.95 2.92
C MET A 1 9.42 11.97 1.81
N ASP A 2 9.66 13.25 2.08
CA ASP A 2 9.47 14.36 1.11
C ASP A 2 10.16 14.16 -0.25
N GLN A 3 11.39 13.62 -0.25
CA GLN A 3 12.13 13.34 -1.48
C GLN A 3 11.43 12.33 -2.42
N ILE A 4 10.69 11.36 -1.86
CA ILE A 4 9.94 10.38 -2.67
C ILE A 4 8.71 11.06 -3.27
N ILE A 5 7.99 11.86 -2.47
CA ILE A 5 6.82 12.61 -2.95
C ILE A 5 7.21 13.57 -4.07
N ASP A 6 8.36 14.23 -3.96
CA ASP A 6 8.87 15.11 -5.02
C ASP A 6 9.18 14.35 -6.31
N GLN A 7 9.79 13.16 -6.23
CA GLN A 7 10.00 12.31 -7.41
C GLN A 7 8.68 11.90 -8.07
N LEU A 8 7.65 11.61 -7.26
CA LEU A 8 6.32 11.23 -7.75
C LEU A 8 5.55 12.39 -8.40
N LYS A 9 5.96 13.65 -8.22
CA LYS A 9 5.33 14.78 -8.93
C LYS A 9 5.47 14.64 -10.45
N ALA A 10 6.64 14.20 -10.91
CA ALA A 10 6.94 13.98 -12.33
C ALA A 10 6.33 12.69 -12.89
N VAL A 11 5.84 11.79 -12.03
CA VAL A 11 5.21 10.54 -12.42
C VAL A 11 3.75 10.77 -12.76
N ASN A 12 3.31 10.37 -13.95
CA ASN A 12 1.91 10.50 -14.36
C ASN A 12 1.05 9.38 -13.78
N PHE A 13 1.55 8.14 -13.79
CA PHE A 13 0.82 6.96 -13.39
C PHE A 13 1.66 6.08 -12.48
N ALA A 14 1.04 5.57 -11.42
CA ALA A 14 1.66 4.65 -10.49
C ALA A 14 0.69 3.55 -10.06
N THR A 15 1.25 2.43 -9.64
CA THR A 15 0.53 1.37 -8.95
C THR A 15 0.75 1.50 -7.45
N PHE A 16 -0.34 1.42 -6.69
CA PHE A 16 -0.27 1.29 -5.24
C PHE A 16 -0.13 -0.20 -4.89
N THR A 17 0.94 -0.57 -4.20
CA THR A 17 1.22 -1.96 -3.84
C THR A 17 1.28 -2.09 -2.33
N ILE A 18 0.74 -3.17 -1.80
CA ILE A 18 0.80 -3.43 -0.38
C ILE A 18 1.48 -4.76 -0.16
N ASP A 19 2.39 -4.73 0.79
CA ASP A 19 3.01 -5.93 1.31
C ASP A 19 2.84 -5.95 2.82
N THR A 20 2.73 -7.15 3.38
CA THR A 20 2.65 -7.32 4.83
C THR A 20 3.55 -8.44 5.28
N SER A 21 4.20 -8.23 6.41
CA SER A 21 5.05 -9.22 7.04
C SER A 21 4.67 -9.40 8.50
N ASN A 22 4.85 -10.61 9.01
CA ASN A 22 4.64 -10.93 10.41
C ASN A 22 6.00 -11.02 11.11
N HIS A 23 6.18 -10.27 12.19
CA HIS A 23 7.32 -10.43 13.09
C HIS A 23 6.82 -10.65 14.51
N LYS A 24 6.80 -11.92 14.95
CA LYS A 24 6.16 -12.34 16.21
C LYS A 24 4.67 -11.92 16.22
N ASN A 25 4.27 -11.08 17.17
CA ASN A 25 2.93 -10.53 17.31
C ASN A 25 2.73 -9.20 16.58
N PHE A 26 3.73 -8.71 15.83
CA PHE A 26 3.64 -7.47 15.07
C PHE A 26 3.31 -7.74 13.61
N LYS A 27 2.30 -7.04 13.11
CA LYS A 27 1.97 -7.00 11.69
C LYS A 27 2.59 -5.77 11.08
N ILE A 28 3.66 -5.97 10.33
CA ILE A 28 4.29 -4.93 9.55
C ILE A 28 3.51 -4.75 8.26
N VAL A 29 3.14 -3.51 7.97
CA VAL A 29 2.43 -3.14 6.75
C VAL A 29 3.28 -2.14 5.99
N LEU A 30 3.60 -2.50 4.75
CA LEU A 30 4.35 -1.72 3.81
C LEU A 30 3.40 -1.20 2.73
N ILE A 31 3.32 0.11 2.63
CA ILE A 31 2.71 0.76 1.48
C ILE A 31 3.83 1.10 0.52
N LEU A 32 3.76 0.52 -0.67
CA LEU A 32 4.71 0.68 -1.74
C LEU A 32 4.06 1.40 -2.90
N ILE A 33 4.85 2.19 -3.62
CA ILE A 33 4.45 2.79 -4.88
C ILE A 33 5.38 2.31 -5.97
N ARG A 34 4.77 1.81 -7.05
CA ARG A 34 5.50 1.32 -8.23
C ARG A 34 5.21 2.24 -9.40
N HIS A 35 6.24 2.73 -10.05
CA HIS A 35 6.12 3.55 -11.25
C HIS A 35 7.19 3.17 -12.27
N PHE A 36 6.98 3.60 -13.51
CA PHE A 36 7.96 3.44 -14.59
C PHE A 36 8.70 4.75 -14.80
N ASP A 37 10.03 4.69 -14.82
CA ASP A 37 10.92 5.75 -15.27
C ASP A 37 11.46 5.35 -16.66
N PRO A 38 11.27 6.17 -17.71
CA PRO A 38 11.75 5.83 -19.05
C PRO A 38 13.27 5.61 -19.18
N LYS A 39 14.07 6.18 -18.27
CA LYS A 39 15.53 6.08 -18.29
C LYS A 39 16.04 4.89 -17.48
N LEU A 40 15.35 4.56 -16.39
CA LEU A 40 15.83 3.63 -15.37
C LEU A 40 14.96 2.38 -15.22
N GLY A 41 13.79 2.34 -15.85
CA GLY A 41 12.87 1.22 -15.85
C GLY A 41 11.85 1.26 -14.71
N VAL A 42 11.48 0.08 -14.19
CA VAL A 42 10.49 -0.03 -13.12
C VAL A 42 11.13 0.26 -11.76
N HIS A 43 10.54 1.20 -11.03
CA HIS A 43 10.95 1.53 -9.67
C HIS A 43 9.86 1.18 -8.67
N ILE A 44 10.27 0.62 -7.53
CA ILE A 44 9.43 0.39 -6.37
C ILE A 44 10.01 1.17 -5.20
N LYS A 45 9.18 1.98 -4.55
CA LYS A 45 9.57 2.80 -3.40
C LYS A 45 8.62 2.57 -2.24
N VAL A 46 9.15 2.59 -1.01
CA VAL A 46 8.33 2.56 0.20
C VAL A 46 7.75 3.96 0.43
N LEU A 47 6.42 4.07 0.39
CA LEU A 47 5.70 5.30 0.67
C LEU A 47 5.48 5.44 2.18
N GLU A 48 4.94 4.40 2.82
CA GLU A 48 4.73 4.35 4.26
C GLU A 48 5.04 2.96 4.84
N PHE A 49 5.39 2.96 6.12
CA PHE A 49 5.63 1.77 6.92
C PHE A 49 4.89 1.94 8.23
N THR A 50 4.04 0.98 8.59
CA THR A 50 3.36 0.99 9.88
C THR A 50 3.30 -0.40 10.51
N ASN A 51 2.95 -0.41 11.79
CA ASN A 51 2.70 -1.61 12.56
C ASN A 51 1.24 -1.60 13.03
N LEU A 52 0.46 -2.58 12.60
CA LEU A 52 -0.94 -2.70 13.03
C LEU A 52 -1.04 -3.63 14.23
N LYS A 53 -1.59 -3.11 15.34
CA LYS A 53 -2.05 -3.94 16.46
C LYS A 53 -3.43 -4.51 16.14
N GLY A 54 -3.46 -5.78 15.73
CA GLY A 54 -4.68 -6.54 15.45
C GLY A 54 -5.04 -6.64 13.96
N GLU A 55 -5.43 -7.84 13.52
CA GLU A 55 -5.76 -8.17 12.13
C GLU A 55 -7.28 -8.16 11.91
N THR A 56 -7.87 -6.99 11.63
CA THR A 56 -9.24 -6.98 11.08
C THR A 56 -9.23 -6.43 9.66
N SER A 57 -9.92 -7.13 8.76
CA SER A 57 -10.14 -6.74 7.36
C SER A 57 -10.81 -5.37 7.22
N ASP A 58 -11.41 -4.87 8.29
CA ASP A 58 -12.15 -3.61 8.27
C ASP A 58 -11.20 -2.42 8.38
N LYS A 59 -10.10 -2.53 9.12
CA LYS A 59 -9.15 -1.42 9.33
C LYS A 59 -8.14 -1.29 8.20
N PHE A 60 -7.86 -2.40 7.53
CA PHE A 60 -6.80 -2.50 6.54
C PHE A 60 -7.06 -1.63 5.29
N PRO A 61 -8.27 -1.59 4.69
CA PRO A 61 -8.59 -0.75 3.54
C PRO A 61 -8.54 0.75 3.82
N PHE A 62 -8.97 1.20 5.01
CA PHE A 62 -8.94 2.62 5.39
C PHE A 62 -7.51 3.16 5.43
N TYR A 63 -6.57 2.39 5.98
CA TYR A 63 -5.16 2.77 6.00
C TYR A 63 -4.58 2.99 4.59
N LYS A 64 -5.02 2.20 3.59
CA LYS A 64 -4.61 2.34 2.18
C LYS A 64 -5.03 3.70 1.62
N ILE A 65 -6.29 4.06 1.86
CA ILE A 65 -6.92 5.27 1.32
C ILE A 65 -6.36 6.51 2.04
N GLU A 66 -6.17 6.44 3.36
CA GLU A 66 -5.61 7.53 4.16
C GLU A 66 -4.21 7.92 3.69
N ALA A 67 -3.33 6.95 3.42
CA ALA A 67 -1.98 7.24 2.90
C ALA A 67 -2.03 7.96 1.54
N LEU A 68 -2.94 7.54 0.64
CA LEU A 68 -3.10 8.18 -0.67
C LEU A 68 -3.63 9.61 -0.56
N ILE A 69 -4.63 9.84 0.30
CA ILE A 69 -5.21 11.15 0.55
C ILE A 69 -4.18 12.08 1.18
N LYS A 70 -3.48 11.61 2.22
CA LYS A 70 -2.43 12.34 2.94
C LYS A 70 -1.35 12.85 1.98
N HIS A 71 -0.94 12.03 1.03
CA HIS A 71 0.09 12.39 0.05
C HIS A 71 -0.45 13.03 -1.24
N LYS A 72 -1.78 13.20 -1.36
CA LYS A 72 -2.44 13.74 -2.56
C LYS A 72 -2.12 12.96 -3.84
N LEU A 73 -1.93 11.64 -3.74
CA LEU A 73 -1.49 10.79 -4.85
C LEU A 73 -2.64 10.06 -5.57
N SER A 74 -3.87 10.11 -5.04
CA SER A 74 -5.00 9.33 -5.56
C SER A 74 -5.24 9.48 -7.07
N HIS A 75 -5.05 10.69 -7.62
CA HIS A 75 -5.25 11.01 -9.04
C HIS A 75 -4.20 10.37 -9.98
N LYS A 76 -3.10 9.84 -9.44
CA LYS A 76 -2.02 9.16 -10.21
C LYS A 76 -2.14 7.64 -10.16
N ILE A 77 -3.00 7.09 -9.31
CA ILE A 77 -3.07 5.64 -9.07
C ILE A 77 -3.96 4.98 -10.13
N VAL A 78 -3.37 4.08 -10.92
CA VAL A 78 -4.08 3.32 -11.97
C VAL A 78 -4.43 1.90 -11.56
N ALA A 79 -3.80 1.40 -10.50
CA ALA A 79 -4.02 0.05 -10.00
C ALA A 79 -3.68 -0.07 -8.51
N PHE A 80 -4.37 -0.99 -7.84
CA PHE A 80 -4.01 -1.51 -6.52
C PHE A 80 -3.53 -2.94 -6.68
N THR A 81 -2.43 -3.28 -6.02
CA THR A 81 -1.86 -4.63 -6.04
C THR A 81 -1.51 -5.10 -4.65
N GLY A 82 -1.62 -6.41 -4.45
CA GLY A 82 -1.37 -7.11 -3.21
C GLY A 82 -1.65 -8.60 -3.44
N ASP A 83 -1.30 -9.43 -2.48
CA ASP A 83 -1.67 -10.85 -2.51
C ASP A 83 -3.15 -11.06 -2.15
N ASN A 84 -3.67 -12.26 -2.40
CA ASN A 84 -5.04 -12.64 -2.06
C ASN A 84 -5.22 -12.95 -0.57
N CYS A 85 -4.41 -12.36 0.32
CA CYS A 85 -4.54 -12.58 1.75
C CYS A 85 -5.91 -12.09 2.24
N ASN A 86 -6.51 -12.85 3.15
CA ASN A 86 -7.83 -12.53 3.73
C ASN A 86 -7.87 -11.16 4.42
N THR A 87 -6.71 -10.62 4.82
CA THR A 87 -6.62 -9.24 5.36
C THR A 87 -6.87 -8.16 4.31
N ASN A 88 -6.67 -8.46 3.03
CA ASN A 88 -6.89 -7.52 1.93
C ASN A 88 -8.36 -7.46 1.48
N PHE A 89 -9.08 -8.58 1.51
CA PHE A 89 -10.41 -8.73 0.89
C PHE A 89 -11.47 -9.30 1.83
N GLY A 90 -11.11 -9.64 3.08
CA GLY A 90 -11.92 -10.48 3.94
C GLY A 90 -11.74 -11.98 3.62
N GLY A 91 -12.09 -12.84 4.57
CA GLY A 91 -12.12 -14.28 4.31
C GLY A 91 -13.42 -14.65 3.58
N ALA A 92 -13.32 -15.23 2.39
CA ALA A 92 -14.48 -15.79 1.71
C ALA A 92 -15.19 -16.81 2.63
N ALA A 93 -16.44 -16.53 2.99
CA ALA A 93 -17.28 -17.36 3.85
C ALA A 93 -16.82 -17.58 5.31
N ARG A 94 -15.95 -16.71 5.88
CA ARG A 94 -15.68 -16.75 7.33
C ARG A 94 -16.90 -16.25 8.12
N LYS A 95 -17.71 -17.17 8.62
CA LYS A 95 -18.64 -16.91 9.74
C LYS A 95 -17.79 -16.94 11.01
N GLY A 96 -17.49 -15.77 11.58
CA GLY A 96 -16.76 -15.70 12.85
C GLY A 96 -17.48 -16.55 13.91
N THR A 97 -16.72 -17.35 14.64
CA THR A 97 -17.18 -18.02 15.88
C THR A 97 -17.27 -17.02 17.01
#